data_AF-A0A0M0GJ11-F1
#
_entry.id   AF-A0A0M0GJ11-F1
#
_cell.length_a   1.000
_cell.length_b   1.000
_cell.length_c   1.000
_cell.angle_alpha   90.00
_cell.angle_beta   90.00
_cell.angle_gamma   90.00
#
_symmetry.space_group_name_H-M   'P 1'
#
loop_
_entity.id
_entity.type
_entity.pdbx_description
1 polymer ?
#
loop_
_entity_poly.entity_id
_entity_poly.type
_entity_poly.pdbx_seq_one_letter_code
_entity_poly.pdbx_strand_id
1 'polypeptide(L)'
;MLKNITEWFLILGIFGLSALIGNWAGYDILPSAAIPGMLVLIVISVLGLILEKVLPGNIPSVGYIGIIGIIVSIPGVPGSEYVVEWTTQVNILALATPILAYAGISIGKNWADFSKLGWRSIIVAVFVFFGTFIGSAVIAEIILRMQGII
;
A
#
# COMPACT_ATOMS: atom_id res chain seq x y z
N MET A 1 24.61 -0.68 1.00
CA MET A 1 23.48 -1.56 0.65
C MET A 1 22.90 -2.28 1.88
N LEU A 2 23.73 -2.97 2.67
CA LEU A 2 23.29 -3.69 3.89
C LEU A 2 22.55 -2.80 4.91
N LYS A 3 23.06 -1.60 5.20
CA LYS A 3 22.40 -0.65 6.12
C LYS A 3 20.97 -0.29 5.68
N ASN A 4 20.77 -0.06 4.38
CA ASN A 4 19.45 0.23 3.82
C ASN A 4 18.50 -0.97 3.93
N ILE A 5 19.02 -2.20 3.75
CA ILE A 5 18.23 -3.42 3.88
C ILE A 5 17.78 -3.60 5.33
N THR A 6 18.68 -3.39 6.30
CA THR A 6 18.31 -3.44 7.73
C THR A 6 17.24 -2.40 8.08
N GLU A 7 17.36 -1.17 7.59
CA GLU A 7 16.35 -0.12 7.80
C GLU A 7 14.99 -0.50 7.19
N TRP A 8 14.97 -1.07 5.98
CA TRP A 8 13.74 -1.57 5.36
C TRP A 8 13.07 -2.67 6.18
N PHE A 9 13.83 -3.68 6.61
CA PHE A 9 13.30 -4.76 7.43
C PHE A 9 12.74 -4.26 8.77
N LEU A 10 13.41 -3.29 9.41
CA LEU A 10 12.93 -2.70 10.65
C LEU A 10 11.63 -1.92 10.42
N ILE A 11 11.58 -1.05 9.40
CA ILE A 11 10.39 -0.25 9.10
C ILE A 11 9.23 -1.15 8.69
N LEU A 12 9.44 -2.07 7.75
CA LEU A 12 8.41 -3.01 7.30
C LEU A 12 7.96 -3.95 8.43
N GLY A 13 8.86 -4.34 9.33
CA GLY A 13 8.52 -5.12 10.52
C GLY A 13 7.60 -4.35 11.47
N ILE A 14 7.93 -3.09 11.78
CA ILE A 14 7.08 -2.23 12.61
C ILE A 14 5.72 -1.99 11.96
N PHE A 15 5.70 -1.69 10.65
CA PHE A 15 4.48 -1.54 9.87
C PHE A 15 3.65 -2.82 9.85
N GLY A 16 4.26 -3.97 9.64
CA GLY A 16 3.58 -5.26 9.62
C GLY A 16 2.99 -5.61 10.97
N LEU A 17 3.73 -5.42 12.06
CA LEU A 17 3.23 -5.68 13.43
C LEU A 17 2.07 -4.75 13.79
N SER A 18 2.21 -3.45 13.54
CA SER A 18 1.13 -2.49 13.79
C SER A 18 -0.11 -2.74 12.93
N ALA A 19 0.07 -3.14 11.66
CA ALA A 19 -1.03 -3.54 10.80
C ALA A 19 -1.70 -4.84 11.27
N LEU A 20 -0.95 -5.85 11.74
CA LEU A 20 -1.53 -7.07 12.31
C LEU A 20 -2.37 -6.79 13.56
N ILE A 21 -1.89 -5.89 14.44
CA ILE A 21 -2.66 -5.43 15.59
C ILE A 21 -3.92 -4.70 15.13
N GLY A 22 -3.81 -3.80 14.14
CA GLY A 22 -4.96 -3.10 13.57
C GLY A 22 -5.96 -4.02 12.88
N ASN A 23 -5.47 -5.10 12.26
CA ASN A 23 -6.29 -6.09 11.58
C ASN A 23 -7.14 -6.89 12.58
N TRP A 24 -6.53 -7.25 13.70
CA TRP A 24 -7.22 -7.93 14.78
C TRP A 24 -8.19 -7.01 15.53
N ALA A 25 -7.72 -5.83 15.94
CA ALA A 25 -8.52 -4.90 16.73
C ALA A 25 -9.65 -4.22 15.94
N GLY A 26 -9.49 -4.04 14.63
CA GLY A 26 -10.44 -3.32 13.79
C GLY A 26 -11.36 -4.20 12.95
N TYR A 27 -10.96 -5.45 12.64
CA TYR A 27 -11.67 -6.32 11.70
C TYR A 27 -11.86 -7.75 12.23
N ASP A 28 -11.54 -8.02 13.49
CA ASP A 28 -11.69 -9.32 14.16
C ASP A 28 -10.95 -10.49 13.48
N ILE A 29 -9.93 -10.19 12.65
CA ILE A 29 -9.11 -11.22 12.00
C ILE A 29 -7.97 -11.62 12.93
N LEU A 30 -7.91 -12.91 13.27
CA LEU A 30 -6.85 -13.44 14.13
C LEU A 30 -5.45 -13.21 13.52
N PRO A 31 -4.47 -12.74 14.30
CA PRO A 31 -3.11 -12.53 13.79
C PRO A 31 -2.50 -13.78 13.16
N SER A 32 -2.79 -14.97 13.71
CA SER A 32 -2.31 -16.25 13.16
C SER A 32 -2.75 -16.49 11.72
N ALA A 33 -3.96 -16.05 11.34
CA ALA A 33 -4.48 -16.16 9.98
C ALA A 33 -3.89 -15.09 9.03
N ALA A 34 -3.60 -13.90 9.56
CA ALA A 34 -3.09 -12.77 8.77
C ALA A 34 -1.55 -12.74 8.62
N ILE A 35 -0.81 -13.43 9.49
CA ILE A 35 0.67 -13.49 9.45
C ILE A 35 1.20 -13.97 8.09
N PRO A 36 0.70 -15.07 7.50
CA PRO A 36 1.15 -15.52 6.18
C PRO A 36 0.98 -14.44 5.11
N GLY A 37 -0.17 -13.76 5.09
CA GLY A 37 -0.44 -12.67 4.15
C GLY A 37 0.49 -11.49 4.34
N MET A 38 0.71 -11.10 5.61
CA MET A 38 1.62 -10.01 5.94
C MET A 38 3.07 -10.31 5.52
N LEU A 39 3.53 -11.54 5.72
CA LEU A 39 4.86 -11.97 5.30
C LEU A 39 5.02 -11.91 3.78
N VAL A 40 4.00 -12.35 3.03
CA VAL A 40 3.98 -12.23 1.57
C VAL A 40 4.09 -10.76 1.13
N LEU A 41 3.30 -9.87 1.72
CA LEU A 41 3.34 -8.43 1.41
C LEU A 41 4.70 -7.81 1.73
N ILE A 42 5.32 -8.19 2.85
CA ILE A 42 6.67 -7.72 3.22
C ILE A 42 7.71 -8.22 2.22
N VAL A 43 7.66 -9.51 1.83
CA VAL A 43 8.59 -10.08 0.85
C VAL A 43 8.47 -9.37 -0.49
N ILE A 44 7.24 -9.17 -0.99
CA ILE A 44 6.99 -8.43 -2.24
C ILE A 44 7.54 -7.00 -2.16
N SER A 45 7.34 -6.34 -1.01
CA SER A 45 7.84 -4.98 -0.78
C SER A 45 9.37 -4.92 -0.81
N VAL A 46 10.04 -5.85 -0.12
CA VAL A 46 11.52 -5.95 -0.12
C VAL A 46 12.04 -6.22 -1.52
N LEU A 47 11.42 -7.13 -2.28
CA LEU A 47 11.82 -7.41 -3.65
C LEU A 47 11.68 -6.18 -4.53
N GLY A 48 10.56 -5.45 -4.47
CA GLY A 48 10.36 -4.23 -5.26
C GLY A 48 11.36 -3.12 -4.91
N LEU A 49 11.70 -2.96 -3.63
CA LEU A 49 12.74 -2.04 -3.16
C LEU A 49 14.14 -2.44 -3.68
N ILE A 50 14.43 -3.74 -3.71
CA ILE A 50 15.70 -4.25 -4.29
C ILE A 50 15.72 -3.99 -5.80
N LEU A 51 14.63 -4.27 -6.52
CA LEU A 51 14.55 -4.05 -7.97
C LEU A 51 14.77 -2.59 -8.33
N GLU A 52 14.19 -1.64 -7.58
CA GLU A 52 14.44 -0.21 -7.79
C GLU A 52 15.94 0.13 -7.75
N LYS A 53 16.70 -0.47 -6.84
CA LYS A 53 18.13 -0.18 -6.68
C LYS A 53 19.02 -0.90 -7.69
N VAL A 54 18.57 -2.05 -8.21
CA VAL A 54 19.36 -2.89 -9.12
C VAL A 54 19.11 -2.50 -10.57
N LEU A 55 17.87 -2.19 -10.94
CA LEU A 55 17.51 -1.91 -12.32
C LEU A 55 17.78 -0.45 -12.68
N PRO A 56 18.42 -0.18 -13.83
CA PRO A 56 18.56 1.17 -14.33
C PRO A 56 17.21 1.66 -14.86
N GLY A 57 16.54 2.48 -14.07
CA GLY A 57 15.29 3.14 -14.45
C GLY A 57 14.78 3.98 -13.30
N ASN A 58 14.38 5.23 -13.58
CA ASN A 58 13.77 6.13 -12.59
C ASN A 58 12.31 5.72 -12.27
N ILE A 59 12.04 4.42 -12.23
CA ILE A 59 10.74 3.88 -11.86
C ILE A 59 10.70 3.83 -10.32
N PRO A 60 9.72 4.48 -9.68
CA PRO A 60 9.58 4.41 -8.23
C PRO A 60 9.42 2.97 -7.75
N SER A 61 9.97 2.64 -6.58
CA SER A 61 9.78 1.33 -5.91
C SER A 61 8.35 0.80 -5.97
N VAL A 62 7.35 1.67 -5.75
CA VAL A 62 5.93 1.29 -5.74
C VAL A 62 5.48 0.65 -7.05
N GLY A 63 6.05 1.08 -8.19
CA GLY A 63 5.79 0.46 -9.49
C GLY A 63 6.27 -0.99 -9.56
N TYR A 64 7.49 -1.26 -9.09
CA TYR A 64 8.03 -2.63 -9.04
C TYR A 64 7.24 -3.51 -8.07
N ILE A 65 6.89 -3.00 -6.89
CA ILE A 65 6.06 -3.71 -5.91
C ILE A 65 4.73 -4.12 -6.55
N GLY A 66 4.07 -3.20 -7.26
CA GLY A 66 2.82 -3.47 -7.96
C GLY A 66 2.96 -4.54 -9.04
N ILE A 67 3.99 -4.46 -9.88
CA ILE A 67 4.25 -5.45 -10.93
C ILE A 67 4.49 -6.84 -10.34
N ILE A 68 5.33 -6.95 -9.30
CA ILE A 68 5.61 -8.22 -8.62
C ILE A 68 4.31 -8.77 -8.03
N GLY A 69 3.54 -7.94 -7.32
CA GLY A 69 2.27 -8.32 -6.72
C GLY A 69 1.28 -8.87 -7.74
N ILE A 70 1.17 -8.25 -8.92
CA ILE A 70 0.35 -8.74 -10.03
C ILE A 70 0.89 -10.09 -10.50
N ILE A 71 2.18 -10.21 -10.81
CA ILE A 71 2.77 -11.45 -11.33
C ILE A 71 2.51 -12.62 -10.38
N VAL A 72 2.73 -12.45 -9.07
CA VAL A 72 2.57 -13.56 -8.11
C VAL A 72 1.11 -13.89 -7.80
N SER A 73 0.17 -13.02 -8.14
CA SER A 73 -1.27 -13.24 -7.94
C SER A 73 -2.02 -13.68 -9.20
N ILE A 74 -1.37 -13.70 -10.36
CA ILE A 74 -1.97 -14.16 -11.61
C ILE A 74 -2.35 -15.65 -11.52
N PRO A 75 -3.59 -16.02 -11.89
CA PRO A 75 -3.99 -17.42 -12.01
C PRO A 75 -3.06 -18.17 -12.99
N GLY A 76 -2.49 -19.29 -12.54
CA GLY A 76 -1.55 -20.10 -13.32
C GLY A 76 -0.08 -19.94 -12.90
N VAL A 77 0.26 -18.95 -12.07
CA VAL A 77 1.58 -18.88 -11.44
C VAL A 77 1.64 -19.84 -10.23
N PRO A 78 2.70 -20.67 -10.09
CA PRO A 78 2.82 -21.59 -8.97
C PRO A 78 2.72 -20.86 -7.62
N GLY A 79 1.79 -21.29 -6.78
CA GLY A 79 1.56 -20.68 -5.46
C GLY A 79 0.68 -19.43 -5.45
N SER A 80 0.13 -19.01 -6.59
CA SER A 80 -0.78 -17.85 -6.68
C SER A 80 -2.03 -18.00 -5.81
N GLU A 81 -2.62 -19.19 -5.73
CA GLU A 81 -3.78 -19.46 -4.87
C GLU A 81 -3.48 -19.16 -3.40
N TYR A 82 -2.33 -19.62 -2.89
CA TYR A 82 -1.91 -19.34 -1.51
C TYR A 82 -1.62 -17.85 -1.28
N VAL A 83 -0.98 -17.19 -2.24
CA VAL A 83 -0.72 -15.74 -2.17
C VAL A 83 -2.04 -14.98 -2.03
N VAL A 84 -3.03 -15.29 -2.87
CA VAL A 84 -4.34 -14.64 -2.84
C VAL A 84 -5.08 -14.98 -1.54
N GLU A 85 -5.13 -16.26 -1.15
CA GLU A 85 -5.81 -16.71 0.07
C GLU A 85 -5.26 -16.02 1.32
N TRP A 86 -3.94 -16.01 1.48
CA TRP A 86 -3.28 -15.43 2.64
C TRP A 86 -3.41 -13.91 2.68
N THR A 87 -3.27 -13.23 1.55
CA THR A 87 -3.39 -11.76 1.49
C THR A 87 -4.82 -11.28 1.71
N THR A 88 -5.83 -12.10 1.40
CA THR A 88 -7.24 -11.80 1.69
C THR A 88 -7.51 -11.67 3.20
N GLN A 89 -6.68 -12.30 4.05
CA GLN A 89 -6.76 -12.15 5.51
C GLN A 89 -6.16 -10.83 6.02
N VAL A 90 -5.58 -10.00 5.16
CA VAL A 90 -5.00 -8.69 5.55
C VAL A 90 -5.92 -7.58 5.06
N ASN A 91 -6.60 -6.91 5.98
CA ASN A 91 -7.47 -5.80 5.61
C ASN A 91 -6.66 -4.57 5.16
N ILE A 92 -7.03 -3.99 4.01
CA ILE A 92 -6.36 -2.82 3.43
C ILE A 92 -6.39 -1.61 4.39
N LEU A 93 -7.49 -1.41 5.11
CA LEU A 93 -7.61 -0.30 6.06
C LEU A 93 -6.75 -0.51 7.30
N ALA A 94 -6.47 -1.76 7.70
CA ALA A 94 -5.53 -2.06 8.76
C ALA A 94 -4.09 -1.66 8.38
N LEU A 95 -3.72 -1.81 7.09
CA LEU A 95 -2.45 -1.31 6.54
C LEU A 95 -2.36 0.22 6.53
N ALA A 96 -3.50 0.91 6.39
CA ALA A 96 -3.55 2.38 6.40
C ALA A 96 -3.25 2.98 7.78
N THR A 97 -3.57 2.27 8.86
CA THR A 97 -3.38 2.72 10.25
C THR A 97 -1.97 3.23 10.55
N PRO A 98 -0.88 2.44 10.36
CA PRO A 98 0.47 2.93 10.61
C PRO A 98 0.90 4.07 9.67
N ILE A 99 0.39 4.10 8.44
CA ILE A 99 0.65 5.20 7.48
C ILE A 99 0.06 6.50 8.02
N LEU A 100 -1.20 6.48 8.45
CA LEU A 100 -1.89 7.64 9.00
C LEU A 100 -1.27 8.09 10.33
N ALA A 101 -0.87 7.15 11.18
CA ALA A 101 -0.15 7.46 12.42
C ALA A 101 1.18 8.19 12.13
N TYR A 102 1.98 7.67 11.18
CA TYR A 102 3.21 8.33 10.76
C TYR A 102 2.96 9.71 10.14
N ALA A 103 1.93 9.84 9.29
CA ALA A 103 1.53 11.12 8.71
C ALA A 103 1.17 12.14 9.81
N GLY A 104 0.39 11.73 10.81
CA GLY A 104 0.04 12.57 11.97
C GLY A 104 1.26 13.00 12.77
N ILE A 105 2.18 12.08 13.07
CA ILE A 105 3.44 12.39 13.79
C ILE A 105 4.31 13.35 12.97
N SER A 106 4.40 13.13 11.66
CA SER A 106 5.16 13.98 10.73
C SER A 106 4.62 15.41 10.68
N ILE A 107 3.28 15.55 10.62
CA ILE A 107 2.61 16.86 10.69
C ILE A 107 2.87 17.53 12.05
N GLY A 108 2.76 16.79 13.15
CA GLY A 108 3.05 17.30 14.49
C GLY A 108 4.49 17.80 14.63
N LYS A 109 5.46 17.08 14.05
CA LYS A 109 6.88 17.48 14.03
C LYS A 109 7.10 18.78 13.25
N ASN A 110 6.41 18.98 12.14
CA ASN A 110 6.55 20.16 11.27
C ASN A 110 5.35 21.12 11.38
N TRP A 111 4.81 21.27 12.59
CA TRP A 111 3.57 22.02 12.85
C TRP A 111 3.62 23.48 12.37
N ALA A 112 4.78 24.14 12.52
CA ALA A 112 4.95 25.53 12.12
C ALA A 112 4.77 25.72 10.60
N ASP A 113 5.18 24.76 9.78
CA ASP A 113 4.97 24.81 8.33
C ASP A 113 3.57 24.34 7.95
N PHE A 114 3.02 23.35 8.66
CA PHE A 114 1.65 22.89 8.48
C PHE A 114 0.62 24.01 8.74
N SER A 115 0.82 24.82 9.76
CA SER A 115 -0.11 25.91 10.09
C SER A 115 -0.20 27.00 9.01
N LYS A 116 0.85 27.16 8.18
CA LYS A 116 0.87 28.12 7.04
C LYS A 116 0.02 27.68 5.85
N LEU A 117 -0.21 26.38 5.68
CA LEU A 117 -1.04 25.82 4.60
C LEU A 117 -2.52 26.28 4.71
N GLY A 118 -3.01 26.45 5.93
CA GLY A 118 -4.32 27.03 6.23
C GLY A 118 -5.50 26.30 5.58
N TRP A 119 -6.64 27.00 5.49
CA TRP A 119 -7.90 26.44 4.96
C TRP A 119 -7.86 26.11 3.45
N ARG A 120 -6.93 26.73 2.69
CA ARG A 120 -6.78 26.51 1.24
C ARG A 120 -6.44 25.05 0.94
N SER A 121 -5.69 24.39 1.81
CA SER A 121 -5.34 22.98 1.65
C SER A 121 -6.55 22.05 1.73
N ILE A 122 -7.58 22.40 2.51
CA ILE A 122 -8.82 21.62 2.58
C ILE A 122 -9.53 21.68 1.23
N ILE A 123 -9.62 22.86 0.62
CA ILE A 123 -10.22 23.01 -0.71
C ILE A 123 -9.45 22.18 -1.74
N VAL A 124 -8.11 22.31 -1.76
CA VAL A 124 -7.27 21.55 -2.69
C VAL A 124 -7.48 20.05 -2.48
N ALA A 125 -7.51 19.57 -1.24
CA ALA A 125 -7.75 18.16 -0.94
C ALA A 125 -9.11 17.68 -1.45
N VAL A 126 -10.19 18.46 -1.27
CA VAL A 126 -11.52 18.13 -1.81
C VAL A 126 -11.49 18.00 -3.33
N PHE A 127 -10.88 18.96 -4.03
CA PHE A 127 -10.76 18.89 -5.50
C PHE A 127 -9.88 17.72 -5.97
N VAL A 128 -8.81 17.39 -5.24
CA VAL A 128 -7.94 16.23 -5.54
C VAL A 128 -8.71 14.93 -5.37
N PHE A 129 -9.44 14.75 -4.26
CA PHE A 129 -10.25 13.54 -4.06
C PHE A 129 -11.37 13.42 -5.09
N PHE A 130 -12.06 14.53 -5.37
CA PHE A 130 -13.14 14.56 -6.35
C PHE A 130 -12.63 14.25 -7.76
N GLY A 131 -11.53 14.89 -8.16
CA GLY A 131 -10.90 14.66 -9.46
C GLY A 131 -10.37 13.23 -9.62
N THR A 132 -9.75 12.66 -8.59
CA THR A 132 -9.25 11.29 -8.63
C THR A 132 -10.38 10.28 -8.75
N PHE A 133 -11.47 10.47 -8.00
CA PHE A 133 -12.62 9.57 -8.04
C PHE A 133 -13.38 9.66 -9.36
N ILE A 134 -13.72 10.87 -9.81
CA ILE A 134 -14.43 11.07 -11.08
C ILE A 134 -13.57 10.66 -12.27
N GLY A 135 -12.28 11.02 -12.28
CA GLY A 135 -11.37 10.61 -13.34
C GLY A 135 -11.30 9.09 -13.47
N SER A 136 -11.18 8.39 -12.34
CA SER A 136 -11.20 6.92 -12.31
C SER A 136 -12.54 6.36 -12.79
N ALA A 137 -13.65 6.95 -12.38
CA ALA A 137 -14.99 6.52 -12.80
C ALA A 137 -15.22 6.71 -14.30
N VAL A 138 -14.80 7.84 -14.88
CA VAL A 138 -14.91 8.10 -16.32
C VAL A 138 -14.08 7.09 -17.12
N ILE A 139 -12.85 6.81 -16.71
CA ILE A 139 -12.00 5.81 -17.37
C ILE A 139 -12.65 4.42 -17.28
N ALA A 140 -13.15 4.03 -16.11
CA ALA A 140 -13.84 2.76 -15.92
C ALA A 140 -15.09 2.67 -16.81
N GLU A 141 -15.93 3.70 -16.84
CA GLU A 141 -17.13 3.78 -17.68
C GLU A 141 -16.81 3.57 -19.17
N ILE A 142 -15.78 4.26 -19.68
CA ILE A 142 -15.36 4.13 -21.08
C ILE A 142 -14.91 2.69 -21.38
N ILE A 143 -14.04 2.12 -20.54
CA ILE A 143 -13.48 0.78 -20.76
C ILE A 143 -14.58 -0.29 -20.67
N LEU A 144 -15.45 -0.21 -19.66
CA LEU A 144 -16.54 -1.18 -19.47
C LEU A 144 -17.55 -1.14 -20.61
N ARG A 145 -17.86 0.05 -21.14
CA ARG A 145 -18.68 0.21 -22.35
C ARG A 145 -18.01 -0.36 -23.59
N MET A 146 -16.71 -0.13 -23.76
CA MET A 146 -15.94 -0.73 -24.87
C MET A 146 -15.92 -2.26 -24.79
N GLN A 147 -15.94 -2.83 -23.58
CA GLN A 147 -16.01 -4.28 -23.35
C GLN A 147 -17.44 -4.84 -23.46
N GLY A 148 -18.47 -3.99 -23.52
CA GLY A 148 -19.87 -4.40 -23.56
C GLY A 148 -20.40 -4.97 -22.23
N ILE A 149 -19.75 -4.66 -21.11
CA ILE A 149 -20.19 -5.08 -19.78
C ILE A 149 -21.36 -4.19 -19.29
N ILE A 150 -21.37 -2.91 -19.70
CA ILE A 150 -22.40 -1.89 -19.41
C ILE A 150 -22.66 -1.05 -20.67
#